data_AF-A0A7I8EIV1-F1
#
_entry.id   AF-A0A7I8EIV1-F1
#
_cell.length_a   1.000
_cell.length_b   1.000
_cell.length_c   1.000
_cell.angle_alpha   90.00
_cell.angle_beta   90.00
_cell.angle_gamma   90.00
#
_symmetry.space_group_name_H-M   'P 1'
#
loop_
_entity.id
_entity.type
_entity.pdbx_description
1 polymer ?
#
loop_
_entity_poly.entity_id
_entity_poly.type
_entity_poly.pdbx_seq_one_letter_code
_entity_poly.pdbx_strand_id
1 'polypeptide(L)'
;MSKQSQNPFKWRHFEADIILLCVRWYLRYALSYRDLEEMMLERGLSVDHTTIYRWVLHYAPEIEKRWRPYLNATTDSWKVDETYIKVKKVWLYLYRAVDSEGSTLEFLLSPTRDAEAAKHFFCKALHVTASSSPQACPVEEQVSQPTALVDPNITTLTPRVINVDKNAAYPKAIADLKAAGALPEHVELRQVKYLNNLIEQDHRFIQPFPSG
;
A
#
# COMPACT_ATOMS: atom_id res chain seq x y z
N MET A 1 31.81 10.83 -3.59
CA MET A 1 31.17 12.05 -3.04
C MET A 1 29.85 11.65 -2.41
N SER A 2 29.75 11.66 -1.08
CA SER A 2 28.52 11.35 -0.34
C SER A 2 27.43 12.38 -0.65
N LYS A 3 26.25 11.95 -1.10
CA LYS A 3 25.07 12.82 -1.18
C LYS A 3 24.78 13.31 0.25
N GLN A 4 25.06 14.57 0.56
CA GLN A 4 24.53 15.20 1.77
C GLN A 4 23.00 15.14 1.69
N SER A 5 22.36 14.39 2.59
CA SER A 5 20.90 14.41 2.69
C SER A 5 20.49 15.80 3.18
N GLN A 6 19.86 16.59 2.32
CA GLN A 6 19.28 17.88 2.72
C GLN A 6 18.32 17.64 3.90
N ASN A 7 18.46 18.43 4.96
CA ASN A 7 17.56 18.35 6.12
C ASN A 7 16.12 18.68 5.65
N PRO A 8 15.17 17.72 5.71
CA PRO A 8 13.82 17.92 5.19
C PRO A 8 12.99 18.95 5.99
N PHE A 9 13.45 19.30 7.19
CA PHE A 9 12.80 20.27 8.08
C PHE A 9 13.47 21.65 8.05
N LYS A 10 14.43 21.87 7.14
CA LYS A 10 15.08 23.17 6.99
C LYS A 10 14.02 24.24 6.69
N TRP A 11 14.09 25.37 7.41
CA TRP A 11 13.16 26.51 7.29
C TRP A 11 11.72 26.24 7.76
N ARG A 12 11.49 25.20 8.56
CA ARG A 12 10.21 25.00 9.24
C ARG A 12 10.17 25.79 10.54
N HIS A 13 9.00 26.37 10.82
CA HIS A 13 8.76 27.12 12.04
C HIS A 13 8.62 26.23 13.29
N PHE A 14 8.18 24.98 13.09
CA PHE A 14 7.97 24.00 14.14
C PHE A 14 9.07 22.94 14.13
N GLU A 15 9.38 22.38 15.30
CA GLU A 15 10.35 21.30 15.42
C GLU A 15 9.93 20.07 14.60
N ALA A 16 10.93 19.34 14.10
CA ALA A 16 10.71 18.12 13.31
C ALA A 16 9.83 17.10 14.05
N ASP A 17 9.99 16.97 15.37
CA ASP A 17 9.25 16.02 16.19
C ASP A 17 7.76 16.36 16.28
N ILE A 18 7.40 17.65 16.36
CA ILE A 18 6.00 18.09 16.36
C ILE A 18 5.37 17.79 14.99
N ILE A 19 6.08 18.13 13.91
CA ILE A 19 5.63 17.87 12.55
C ILE A 19 5.40 16.37 12.35
N LEU A 20 6.39 15.55 12.68
CA LEU A 20 6.32 14.10 12.54
C LEU A 20 5.24 13.48 13.44
N LEU A 21 5.03 14.01 14.65
CA LEU A 21 3.97 13.55 15.54
C LEU A 21 2.59 13.76 14.91
N CYS A 22 2.30 14.96 14.41
CA CYS A 22 1.02 15.27 13.76
C CYS A 22 0.81 14.41 12.50
N VAL A 23 1.84 14.29 11.65
CA VAL A 23 1.77 13.46 10.44
C VAL A 23 1.54 11.99 10.81
N ARG A 24 2.27 11.46 11.79
CA ARG A 24 2.11 10.08 12.26
C ARG A 24 0.72 9.82 12.81
N TRP A 25 0.18 10.72 13.62
CA TRP A 25 -1.17 10.56 14.19
C TRP A 25 -2.25 10.63 13.13
N TYR A 26 -2.13 11.54 12.16
CA TYR A 26 -3.03 11.59 11.02
C TYR A 26 -3.02 10.28 10.21
N LEU A 27 -1.83 9.73 9.95
CA LEU A 27 -1.68 8.51 9.14
C LEU A 27 -2.08 7.23 9.90
N ARG A 28 -1.95 7.21 11.22
CA ARG A 28 -2.19 6.01 12.04
C ARG A 28 -3.60 5.92 12.60
N TYR A 29 -4.23 7.05 12.91
CA TYR A 29 -5.52 7.12 13.59
C TYR A 29 -6.55 7.84 12.72
N ALA A 30 -7.82 7.56 12.97
CA ALA A 30 -8.92 8.23 12.27
C ALA A 30 -9.19 9.63 12.85
N LEU A 31 -8.16 10.49 12.84
CA LEU A 31 -8.22 11.87 13.33
C LEU A 31 -8.35 12.83 12.15
N SER A 32 -9.21 13.84 12.29
CA SER A 32 -9.31 14.96 11.37
C SER A 32 -8.16 15.95 11.59
N TYR A 33 -7.89 16.82 10.60
CA TYR A 33 -6.91 17.90 10.79
C TYR A 33 -7.32 18.88 11.90
N ARG A 34 -8.63 19.04 12.14
CA ARG A 34 -9.16 19.87 13.23
C ARG A 34 -8.94 19.20 14.58
N ASP A 35 -9.13 17.88 14.66
CA ASP A 35 -8.87 17.12 15.89
C ASP A 35 -7.39 17.27 16.29
N LEU A 36 -6.48 17.22 15.31
CA LEU A 36 -5.05 17.43 15.58
C LEU A 36 -4.72 18.86 16.01
N GLU A 37 -5.38 19.86 15.43
CA GLU A 37 -5.26 21.27 15.86
C GLU A 37 -5.71 21.43 17.31
N GLU A 38 -6.88 20.89 17.68
CA GLU A 38 -7.39 20.90 19.06
C GLU A 38 -6.43 20.18 20.02
N MET A 39 -5.95 18.99 19.63
CA MET A 39 -4.99 18.21 20.41
C MET A 39 -3.64 18.92 20.58
N MET A 40 -3.19 19.71 19.61
CA MET A 40 -1.97 20.53 19.75
C MET A 40 -2.22 21.72 20.66
N LEU A 41 -3.40 22.35 20.55
CA LEU A 41 -3.80 23.47 21.40
C LEU A 41 -3.85 23.07 22.88
N GLU A 42 -4.39 21.89 23.21
CA GLU A 42 -4.37 21.32 24.58
C GLU A 42 -2.96 21.16 25.15
N ARG A 43 -1.94 20.99 24.28
CA ARG A 43 -0.53 20.90 24.64
C ARG A 43 0.19 22.25 24.64
N GLY A 44 -0.54 23.35 24.46
CA GLY A 44 0.00 24.70 24.39
C GLY A 44 0.63 25.08 23.05
N LEU A 45 0.40 24.29 21.99
CA LEU A 45 0.94 24.54 20.66
C LEU A 45 -0.17 25.04 19.73
N SER A 46 -0.09 26.32 19.32
CA SER A 46 -1.01 26.88 18.34
C SER A 46 -0.57 26.48 16.92
N VAL A 47 -1.24 25.48 16.33
CA VAL A 47 -0.98 24.98 14.98
C VAL A 47 -2.30 24.89 14.20
N ASP A 48 -2.45 25.72 13.17
CA ASP A 48 -3.64 25.69 12.33
C ASP A 48 -3.76 24.37 11.54
N HIS A 49 -4.96 23.79 11.45
CA HIS A 49 -5.24 22.55 10.72
C HIS A 49 -4.74 22.57 9.26
N THR A 50 -4.71 23.72 8.58
CA THR A 50 -4.17 23.84 7.21
C THR A 50 -2.65 23.71 7.17
N THR A 51 -1.96 24.06 8.26
CA THR A 51 -0.51 23.83 8.43
C THR A 51 -0.23 22.33 8.54
N ILE A 52 -1.03 21.63 9.34
CA ILE A 52 -0.95 20.17 9.50
C ILE A 52 -1.23 19.47 8.16
N TYR A 53 -2.26 19.93 7.42
CA TYR A 53 -2.55 19.43 6.07
C TYR A 53 -1.34 19.56 5.13
N ARG A 54 -0.67 20.72 5.11
CA ARG A 54 0.54 20.94 4.29
C ARG A 54 1.69 20.03 4.70
N TRP A 55 1.85 19.74 5.99
CA TRP A 55 2.84 18.78 6.46
C TRP A 55 2.52 17.37 6.00
N VAL A 56 1.26 16.91 6.14
CA VAL A 56 0.86 15.58 5.67
C VAL A 56 1.11 15.44 4.18
N LEU A 57 0.67 16.41 3.36
CA LEU A 57 0.91 16.38 1.91
C LEU A 57 2.39 16.27 1.55
N HIS A 58 3.26 16.93 2.31
CA HIS A 58 4.68 16.99 2.00
C HIS A 58 5.46 15.78 2.53
N TYR A 59 5.21 15.40 3.79
CA TYR A 59 6.03 14.40 4.49
C TYR A 59 5.47 12.99 4.40
N ALA A 60 4.17 12.78 4.19
CA ALA A 60 3.64 11.41 4.06
C ALA A 60 4.30 10.63 2.91
N PRO A 61 4.46 11.19 1.68
CA PRO A 61 5.18 10.50 0.61
C PRO A 61 6.66 10.26 0.92
N GLU A 62 7.31 11.18 1.62
CA GLU A 62 8.72 11.04 2.02
C GLU A 62 8.91 9.95 3.08
N ILE A 63 7.98 9.85 4.03
CA ILE A 63 7.94 8.78 5.04
C ILE A 63 7.72 7.45 4.33
N GLU A 64 6.71 7.36 3.46
CA GLU A 64 6.42 6.16 2.67
C GLU A 64 7.65 5.70 1.88
N LYS A 65 8.29 6.61 1.14
CA LYS A 65 9.50 6.32 0.36
C LYS A 65 10.64 5.77 1.21
N ARG A 66 10.83 6.30 2.43
CA ARG A 66 11.90 5.87 3.34
C ARG A 66 11.56 4.59 4.08
N TRP A 67 10.28 4.33 4.35
CA TRP A 67 9.82 3.11 5.01
C TRP A 67 9.66 1.94 4.06
N ARG A 68 9.41 2.19 2.77
CA ARG A 68 9.20 1.17 1.74
C ARG A 68 10.22 0.01 1.78
N PRO A 69 11.54 0.25 1.91
CA PRO A 69 12.54 -0.82 1.92
C PRO A 69 12.55 -1.66 3.21
N TYR A 70 11.94 -1.14 4.29
CA TYR A 70 11.86 -1.81 5.59
C TYR A 70 10.53 -2.51 5.83
N LEU A 71 9.58 -2.39 4.88
CA LEU A 71 8.39 -3.23 4.90
C LEU A 71 8.80 -4.66 4.54
N ASN A 72 8.21 -5.65 5.20
CA ASN A 72 8.49 -7.05 4.91
C ASN A 72 8.32 -7.33 3.42
N ALA A 73 9.21 -8.17 2.88
CA ALA A 73 9.00 -8.72 1.55
C ALA A 73 7.63 -9.41 1.52
N THR A 74 6.82 -9.04 0.55
CA THR A 74 5.43 -9.50 0.50
C THR A 74 5.36 -10.97 0.15
N THR A 75 4.48 -11.71 0.81
CA THR A 75 4.33 -13.15 0.54
C THR A 75 3.76 -13.43 -0.86
N ASP A 76 3.99 -14.63 -1.37
CA ASP A 76 3.49 -15.12 -2.66
C ASP A 76 1.97 -15.41 -2.69
N SER A 77 1.26 -15.22 -1.58
CA SER A 77 -0.18 -15.42 -1.47
C SER A 77 -0.91 -14.09 -1.33
N TRP A 78 -1.62 -13.67 -2.37
CA TRP A 78 -2.35 -12.42 -2.40
C TRP A 78 -3.82 -12.62 -2.01
N LYS A 79 -4.36 -11.63 -1.33
CA LYS A 79 -5.79 -11.45 -1.06
C LYS A 79 -6.21 -10.13 -1.66
N VAL A 80 -7.24 -10.16 -2.49
CA VAL A 80 -7.75 -9.01 -3.21
C VAL A 80 -9.22 -8.85 -2.92
N ASP A 81 -9.62 -7.63 -2.57
CA ASP A 81 -10.99 -7.24 -2.34
C ASP A 81 -11.35 -6.00 -3.17
N GLU A 82 -12.65 -5.84 -3.41
CA GLU A 82 -13.21 -4.57 -3.86
C GLU A 82 -14.24 -4.06 -2.85
N THR A 83 -14.04 -2.84 -2.40
CA THR A 83 -15.06 -2.09 -1.66
C THR A 83 -15.47 -0.86 -2.45
N TYR A 84 -16.49 -0.13 -1.99
CA TYR A 84 -16.93 1.11 -2.62
C TYR A 84 -16.72 2.27 -1.66
N ILE A 85 -16.18 3.37 -2.16
CA ILE A 85 -15.95 4.59 -1.38
C ILE A 85 -16.53 5.80 -2.08
N LYS A 86 -17.00 6.79 -1.30
CA LYS A 86 -17.59 8.02 -1.83
C LYS A 86 -16.54 9.13 -1.86
N VAL A 87 -16.08 9.50 -3.06
CA VAL A 87 -15.11 10.58 -3.28
C VAL A 87 -15.80 11.76 -3.95
N LYS A 88 -15.80 12.94 -3.31
CA LYS A 88 -16.45 14.16 -3.83
C LYS A 88 -17.89 13.92 -4.35
N LYS A 89 -18.68 13.16 -3.58
CA LYS A 89 -20.07 12.74 -3.89
C LYS A 89 -20.23 11.68 -4.99
N VAL A 90 -19.14 11.18 -5.59
CA VAL A 90 -19.16 10.09 -6.58
C VAL A 90 -18.75 8.78 -5.91
N TRP A 91 -19.51 7.71 -6.13
CA TRP A 91 -19.12 6.37 -5.69
C TRP A 91 -18.10 5.78 -6.64
N LEU A 92 -17.00 5.27 -6.09
CA LEU A 92 -15.93 4.59 -6.82
C LEU A 92 -15.66 3.23 -6.18
N TYR A 93 -15.20 2.27 -6.98
CA TYR A 93 -14.69 0.99 -6.51
C TYR A 93 -13.23 1.15 -6.10
N LEU A 94 -12.92 0.79 -4.85
CA LEU A 94 -11.57 0.67 -4.33
C LEU A 94 -11.17 -0.80 -4.38
N TYR A 95 -10.27 -1.12 -5.29
CA TYR A 95 -9.54 -2.39 -5.30
C TYR A 95 -8.38 -2.29 -4.33
N ARG A 96 -8.18 -3.31 -3.50
CA ARG A 96 -7.03 -3.43 -2.60
C ARG A 96 -6.46 -4.85 -2.66
N ALA A 97 -5.15 -4.95 -2.64
CA ALA A 97 -4.42 -6.20 -2.52
C ALA A 97 -3.54 -6.15 -1.27
N VAL A 98 -3.57 -7.22 -0.50
CA VAL A 98 -2.68 -7.47 0.63
C VAL A 98 -2.10 -8.87 0.50
N ASP A 99 -0.94 -9.12 1.09
CA ASP A 99 -0.41 -10.48 1.18
C ASP A 99 -1.05 -11.27 2.34
N SER A 100 -0.56 -12.49 2.58
CA SER A 100 -1.05 -13.33 3.68
C SER A 100 -0.73 -12.78 5.08
N GLU A 101 0.26 -11.91 5.23
CA GLU A 101 0.63 -11.26 6.49
C GLU A 101 -0.14 -9.95 6.72
N GLY A 102 -0.92 -9.49 5.74
CA GLY A 102 -1.67 -8.25 5.78
C GLY A 102 -0.87 -7.02 5.32
N SER A 103 0.31 -7.22 4.71
CA SER A 103 1.08 -6.15 4.11
C SER A 103 0.40 -5.67 2.83
N THR A 104 0.12 -4.36 2.73
CA THR A 104 -0.51 -3.76 1.55
C THR A 104 0.40 -3.87 0.33
N LEU A 105 -0.11 -4.51 -0.72
CA LEU A 105 0.54 -4.63 -2.02
C LEU A 105 0.25 -3.40 -2.89
N GLU A 106 -1.03 -3.13 -3.11
CA GLU A 106 -1.48 -2.07 -4.02
C GLU A 106 -2.97 -1.73 -3.81
N PHE A 107 -3.35 -0.52 -4.22
CA PHE A 107 -4.73 -0.04 -4.31
C PHE A 107 -5.03 0.67 -5.64
N LEU A 108 -6.26 0.59 -6.10
CA LEU A 108 -6.74 1.32 -7.28
C LEU A 108 -8.17 1.79 -7.08
N LEU A 109 -8.42 3.06 -7.38
CA LEU A 109 -9.77 3.59 -7.53
C LEU A 109 -10.22 3.50 -8.98
N SER A 110 -11.38 2.91 -9.20
CA SER A 110 -12.00 2.77 -10.52
C SER A 110 -13.47 3.21 -10.49
N PRO A 111 -13.98 3.87 -11.53
CA PRO A 111 -15.41 4.09 -11.69
C PRO A 111 -16.19 2.81 -11.99
N THR A 112 -15.52 1.76 -12.48
CA THR A 112 -16.15 0.51 -12.93
C THR A 112 -15.61 -0.71 -12.17
N ARG A 113 -16.44 -1.76 -12.11
CA ARG A 113 -16.09 -3.07 -11.53
C ARG A 113 -15.88 -4.17 -12.57
N ASP A 114 -15.47 -3.77 -13.78
CA ASP A 114 -15.33 -4.65 -14.95
C ASP A 114 -13.95 -5.32 -15.04
N ALA A 115 -13.79 -6.19 -16.04
CA ALA A 115 -12.56 -6.93 -16.26
C ALA A 115 -11.37 -6.03 -16.63
N GLU A 116 -11.61 -4.89 -17.32
CA GLU A 116 -10.54 -3.95 -17.68
C GLU A 116 -10.00 -3.23 -16.44
N ALA A 117 -10.89 -2.80 -15.53
CA ALA A 117 -10.50 -2.24 -14.25
C ALA A 117 -9.71 -3.24 -13.39
N ALA A 118 -10.17 -4.49 -13.31
CA ALA A 118 -9.47 -5.56 -12.60
C ALA A 118 -8.09 -5.85 -13.23
N LYS A 119 -8.00 -5.87 -14.56
CA LYS A 119 -6.73 -6.06 -15.29
C LYS A 119 -5.75 -4.91 -15.01
N HIS A 120 -6.23 -3.67 -15.05
CA HIS A 120 -5.41 -2.50 -14.72
C HIS A 120 -4.88 -2.59 -13.28
N PHE A 121 -5.73 -3.00 -12.34
CA PHE A 121 -5.33 -3.22 -10.95
C PHE A 121 -4.21 -4.27 -10.82
N PHE A 122 -4.37 -5.45 -11.41
CA PHE A 122 -3.35 -6.51 -11.34
C PHE A 122 -2.06 -6.11 -12.03
N CYS A 123 -2.12 -5.45 -13.20
CA CYS A 123 -0.94 -4.90 -13.84
C CYS A 123 -0.21 -3.97 -12.87
N LYS A 124 -0.91 -3.02 -12.25
CA LYS A 124 -0.31 -2.08 -11.30
C LYS A 124 0.38 -2.81 -10.13
N ALA A 125 -0.31 -3.79 -9.52
CA ALA A 125 0.21 -4.57 -8.41
C ALA A 125 1.49 -5.36 -8.79
N LEU A 126 1.50 -6.00 -9.97
CA LEU A 126 2.66 -6.78 -10.46
C LEU A 126 3.87 -5.89 -10.80
N HIS A 127 3.66 -4.67 -11.28
CA HIS A 127 4.76 -3.72 -11.54
C HIS A 127 5.40 -3.21 -10.25
N VAL A 128 4.58 -3.03 -9.21
CA VAL A 128 5.04 -2.56 -7.91
C VAL A 128 5.88 -3.62 -7.21
N THR A 129 5.48 -4.89 -7.28
CA THR A 129 6.32 -5.97 -6.76
C THR A 129 7.64 -6.08 -7.51
N ALA A 130 7.63 -6.01 -8.85
CA ALA A 130 8.86 -6.05 -9.65
C ALA A 130 9.86 -4.90 -9.34
N SER A 131 9.36 -3.73 -8.95
CA SER A 131 10.20 -2.54 -8.67
C SER A 131 10.75 -2.49 -7.24
N SER A 132 10.34 -3.42 -6.37
CA SER A 132 10.75 -3.48 -4.96
C SER A 132 12.02 -4.33 -4.71
N SER A 133 12.82 -4.57 -5.76
CA SER A 133 14.11 -5.26 -5.62
C SER A 133 15.09 -4.43 -4.78
N PRO A 134 15.67 -4.98 -3.69
CA PRO A 134 16.80 -4.34 -3.02
C PRO A 134 18.01 -4.39 -3.97
N GLN A 135 18.32 -3.26 -4.59
CA GLN A 135 19.62 -3.08 -5.25
C GLN A 135 20.71 -3.14 -4.15
N ALA A 136 21.32 -4.30 -3.99
CA ALA A 136 22.46 -4.50 -3.12
C ALA A 136 23.65 -3.65 -3.62
N CYS A 137 24.22 -2.84 -2.73
CA CYS A 137 25.49 -2.15 -2.94
C CYS A 137 26.60 -3.19 -3.24
N PRO A 138 27.54 -2.93 -4.16
CA PRO A 138 28.70 -3.80 -4.32
C PRO A 138 29.67 -3.54 -3.16
N VAL A 139 29.95 -4.57 -2.36
CA VAL A 139 31.05 -4.55 -1.38
C VAL A 139 32.10 -5.55 -1.85
N GLU A 140 33.34 -5.08 -1.86
CA GLU A 140 34.52 -5.72 -2.40
C GLU A 140 34.88 -7.06 -1.74
N GLU A 141 35.60 -7.84 -2.55
CA GLU A 141 36.09 -9.20 -2.42
C GLU A 141 37.16 -9.41 -1.32
N GLN A 142 37.00 -10.43 -0.44
CA GLN A 142 38.07 -11.32 0.06
C GLN A 142 37.52 -12.60 0.79
N VAL A 143 37.58 -13.74 0.07
CA VAL A 143 38.07 -15.11 0.44
C VAL A 143 37.62 -15.89 1.71
N SER A 144 36.82 -16.97 1.53
CA SER A 144 36.99 -18.40 1.99
C SER A 144 35.66 -19.18 2.24
N GLN A 145 35.50 -20.37 1.63
CA GLN A 145 34.31 -21.27 1.54
C GLN A 145 34.05 -22.16 2.80
N PRO A 146 33.00 -23.05 2.93
CA PRO A 146 31.92 -23.48 2.00
C PRO A 146 30.46 -23.60 2.56
N THR A 147 29.47 -23.49 1.65
CA THR A 147 28.13 -24.14 1.54
C THR A 147 27.12 -24.23 2.72
N ALA A 148 25.87 -23.80 2.39
CA ALA A 148 24.56 -23.91 3.10
C ALA A 148 24.25 -22.72 4.04
N LEU A 149 23.18 -21.92 3.91
CA LEU A 149 21.84 -22.10 3.37
C LEU A 149 21.38 -20.75 2.76
N VAL A 150 20.97 -20.73 1.50
CA VAL A 150 20.09 -19.66 1.00
C VAL A 150 18.68 -20.13 1.32
N ASP A 151 17.99 -19.47 2.24
CA ASP A 151 16.60 -19.82 2.58
C ASP A 151 15.73 -19.75 1.31
N PRO A 152 15.12 -20.86 0.87
CA PRO A 152 14.32 -20.90 -0.36
C PRO A 152 12.98 -20.15 -0.24
N ASN A 153 12.67 -19.58 0.93
CA ASN A 153 11.44 -18.83 1.19
C ASN A 153 11.53 -17.32 0.89
N ILE A 154 12.68 -16.84 0.40
CA ILE A 154 12.82 -15.45 -0.01
C ILE A 154 13.25 -15.45 -1.47
N THR A 155 12.30 -15.52 -2.40
CA THR A 155 12.32 -14.94 -3.77
C THR A 155 11.09 -15.42 -4.55
N THR A 156 10.06 -14.58 -4.68
CA THR A 156 9.35 -14.42 -5.96
C THR A 156 8.45 -13.19 -5.92
N LEU A 157 8.69 -12.26 -6.85
CA LEU A 157 7.97 -11.00 -7.06
C LEU A 157 6.57 -11.21 -7.68
N THR A 158 6.20 -12.46 -7.94
CA THR A 158 4.98 -12.91 -8.60
C THR A 158 4.17 -13.78 -7.64
N PRO A 159 2.86 -13.56 -7.49
CA PRO A 159 2.04 -14.37 -6.58
C PRO A 159 1.94 -15.80 -7.09
N ARG A 160 2.03 -16.77 -6.18
CA ARG A 160 1.64 -18.16 -6.43
C ARG A 160 0.12 -18.31 -6.44
N VAL A 161 -0.59 -17.61 -5.55
CA VAL A 161 -2.05 -17.69 -5.40
C VAL A 161 -2.64 -16.29 -5.26
N ILE A 162 -3.75 -16.03 -5.96
CA ILE A 162 -4.56 -14.82 -5.80
C ILE A 162 -5.96 -15.25 -5.32
N ASN A 163 -6.30 -14.86 -4.10
CA ASN A 163 -7.64 -15.03 -3.56
C ASN A 163 -8.45 -13.78 -3.85
N VAL A 164 -9.63 -13.95 -4.46
CA VAL A 164 -10.54 -12.88 -4.86
C VAL A 164 -11.96 -13.18 -4.40
N ASP A 165 -12.81 -12.16 -4.40
CA ASP A 165 -14.25 -12.34 -4.30
C ASP A 165 -14.85 -12.98 -5.56
N LYS A 166 -16.11 -13.40 -5.48
CA LYS A 166 -16.83 -14.09 -6.58
C LYS A 166 -17.24 -13.16 -7.73
N ASN A 167 -16.51 -12.06 -7.96
CA ASN A 167 -16.76 -11.15 -9.08
C ASN A 167 -16.37 -11.82 -10.42
N ALA A 168 -17.27 -11.77 -11.41
CA ALA A 168 -17.06 -12.35 -12.74
C ALA A 168 -15.98 -11.62 -13.56
N ALA A 169 -15.61 -10.40 -13.17
CA ALA A 169 -14.52 -9.65 -13.78
C ALA A 169 -13.16 -10.33 -13.61
N TYR A 170 -12.92 -10.99 -12.46
CA TYR A 170 -11.61 -11.52 -12.12
C TYR A 170 -11.15 -12.69 -12.99
N PRO A 171 -11.95 -13.74 -13.24
CA PRO A 171 -11.52 -14.81 -14.14
C PRO A 171 -11.17 -14.30 -15.54
N LYS A 172 -11.94 -13.34 -16.05
CA LYS A 172 -11.69 -12.73 -17.36
C LYS A 172 -10.37 -11.94 -17.37
N ALA A 173 -10.16 -11.08 -16.38
CA ALA A 173 -8.93 -10.31 -16.23
C ALA A 173 -7.69 -11.22 -16.10
N ILE A 174 -7.77 -12.27 -15.29
CA ILE A 174 -6.66 -13.22 -15.08
C ILE A 174 -6.35 -14.00 -16.35
N ALA A 175 -7.38 -14.47 -17.08
CA ALA A 175 -7.18 -15.14 -18.36
C ALA A 175 -6.50 -14.23 -19.39
N ASP A 176 -6.92 -12.97 -19.48
CA ASP A 176 -6.34 -12.00 -20.40
C ASP A 176 -4.89 -11.63 -20.01
N LEU A 177 -4.55 -11.62 -18.72
CA LEU A 177 -3.19 -11.39 -18.23
C LEU A 177 -2.25 -12.56 -18.50
N LYS A 178 -2.74 -13.79 -18.34
CA LYS A 178 -2.01 -15.02 -18.69
C LYS A 178 -1.74 -15.08 -20.20
N ALA A 179 -2.77 -14.83 -21.00
CA ALA A 179 -2.66 -14.76 -22.46
C ALA A 179 -1.67 -13.68 -22.94
N ALA A 180 -1.57 -12.56 -22.21
CA ALA A 180 -0.63 -11.49 -22.51
C ALA A 180 0.80 -11.74 -21.97
N GLY A 181 1.04 -12.84 -21.24
CA GLY A 181 2.32 -13.15 -20.61
C GLY A 181 2.67 -12.26 -19.40
N ALA A 182 1.73 -11.42 -18.94
CA ALA A 182 1.92 -10.54 -17.80
C ALA A 182 1.78 -11.28 -16.46
N LEU A 183 1.05 -12.40 -16.44
CA LEU A 183 0.89 -13.28 -15.28
C LEU A 183 1.32 -14.71 -15.63
N PRO A 184 2.20 -15.35 -14.84
CA PRO A 184 2.60 -16.73 -15.10
C PRO A 184 1.43 -17.73 -15.08
N GLU A 185 1.53 -18.80 -15.86
CA GLU A 185 0.49 -19.83 -15.93
C GLU A 185 0.27 -20.58 -14.61
N HIS A 186 1.33 -20.72 -13.81
CA HIS A 186 1.28 -21.41 -12.52
C HIS A 186 0.52 -20.65 -11.43
N VAL A 187 0.16 -19.38 -11.66
CA VAL A 187 -0.58 -18.58 -10.69
C VAL A 187 -2.02 -19.11 -10.59
N GLU A 188 -2.42 -19.49 -9.39
CA GLU A 188 -3.75 -20.02 -9.10
C GLU A 188 -4.71 -18.90 -8.69
N LEU A 189 -5.87 -18.80 -9.35
CA LEU A 189 -6.97 -17.92 -8.95
C LEU A 189 -7.96 -18.69 -8.08
N ARG A 190 -8.27 -18.18 -6.89
CA ARG A 190 -9.25 -18.77 -5.97
C ARG A 190 -10.36 -17.76 -5.66
N GLN A 191 -11.61 -18.15 -5.89
CA GLN A 191 -12.78 -17.33 -5.58
C GLN A 191 -13.39 -17.74 -4.22
N VAL A 192 -12.75 -17.34 -3.12
CA VAL A 192 -13.12 -17.79 -1.76
C VAL A 192 -13.58 -16.60 -0.90
N LYS A 193 -14.90 -16.50 -0.71
CA LYS A 193 -15.58 -15.41 0.03
C LYS A 193 -15.07 -15.19 1.47
N TYR A 194 -14.66 -16.26 2.16
CA TYR A 194 -14.38 -16.20 3.61
C TYR A 194 -12.92 -15.94 3.99
N LEU A 195 -12.01 -15.89 3.00
CA LEU A 195 -10.57 -15.64 3.25
C LEU A 195 -10.23 -14.14 3.31
N ASN A 196 -11.20 -13.28 3.01
CA ASN A 196 -11.11 -11.82 3.00
C ASN A 196 -11.48 -11.17 4.35
N ASN A 197 -11.79 -11.94 5.40
CA ASN A 197 -12.24 -11.40 6.70
C ASN A 197 -11.19 -10.55 7.45
N LEU A 198 -9.89 -10.64 7.12
CA LEU A 198 -8.85 -9.79 7.71
C LEU A 198 -8.97 -8.32 7.27
N ILE A 199 -9.59 -8.11 6.10
CA ILE A 199 -9.70 -6.85 5.37
C ILE A 199 -11.00 -6.12 5.76
N GLU A 200 -12.08 -6.88 6.06
CA GLU A 200 -13.41 -6.36 6.42
C GLU A 200 -13.46 -5.57 7.74
N GLN A 201 -12.48 -5.78 8.65
CA GLN A 201 -12.43 -5.06 9.94
C GLN A 201 -12.08 -3.56 9.81
N ASP A 202 -11.56 -3.13 8.65
CA ASP A 202 -11.21 -1.72 8.38
C ASP A 202 -12.40 -0.86 7.89
N HIS A 203 -13.58 -1.45 7.68
CA HIS A 203 -14.74 -0.76 7.08
C HIS A 203 -15.44 0.28 7.98
N ARG A 204 -14.85 0.69 9.11
CA ARG A 204 -15.50 1.53 10.14
C ARG A 204 -15.92 2.94 9.67
N PHE A 205 -15.56 3.36 8.46
CA PHE A 205 -15.90 4.68 7.89
C PHE A 205 -16.65 4.64 6.55
N ILE A 206 -17.00 3.47 6.02
CA ILE A 206 -17.69 3.37 4.73
C ILE A 206 -19.21 3.43 4.96
N GLN A 207 -19.84 4.51 4.50
CA GLN A 207 -21.30 4.61 4.57
C GLN A 207 -21.95 3.57 3.64
N PRO A 208 -23.02 2.88 4.08
CA PRO A 208 -23.75 1.97 3.21
C PRO A 208 -24.42 2.75 2.07
N PHE A 209 -24.58 2.06 0.93
CA PHE A 209 -25.32 2.58 -0.22
C PHE A 209 -26.77 2.93 0.18
N PRO A 210 -27.34 4.09 -0.22
CA PRO A 210 -28.76 4.32 -0.05
C PRO A 210 -29.50 3.37 -1.00
N SER A 211 -30.23 2.41 -0.44
CA SER A 211 -31.20 1.61 -1.18
C SER A 211 -32.20 2.57 -1.81
N GLY A 212 -32.20 2.65 -3.15
CA GLY A 212 -33.29 3.28 -3.90
C GLY A 212 -34.55 2.42 -3.83
#